data_AF-A0A1C6GZT2-F1
#
_entry.id   AF-A0A1C6GZT2-F1
#
_cell.length_a   1.000
_cell.length_b   1.000
_cell.length_c   1.000
_cell.angle_alpha   90.00
_cell.angle_beta   90.00
_cell.angle_gamma   90.00
#
_symmetry.space_group_name_H-M   'P 1'
#
loop_
_entity.id
_entity.type
_entity.pdbx_description
1 polymer ?
#
loop_
_entity_poly.entity_id
_entity_poly.type
_entity_poly.pdbx_seq_one_letter_code
_entity_poly.pdbx_strand_id
1 'polypeptide(L)'
;MTCKDCVYYEACVNLMTDPKRIESMSYGNSETWLCFKDKIYCEALNKWGAEAQTLMVFEEMSELQKELCKHARGKDNREAIAEEIADVQIMLEQMMILHDCEDLVEVQKFKKTHRLKIRLEQED
;
A
#
# COMPACT_ATOMS: atom_id res chain seq x y z
N MET A 1 -7.48 -15.00 -10.26
CA MET A 1 -7.31 -14.45 -11.63
C MET A 1 -5.82 -14.20 -11.81
N THR A 2 -5.15 -14.83 -12.77
CA THR A 2 -3.71 -14.56 -12.93
C THR A 2 -3.53 -13.25 -13.69
N CYS A 3 -2.46 -12.51 -13.42
CA CYS A 3 -2.20 -11.19 -14.00
C CYS A 3 -2.27 -11.17 -15.56
N LYS A 4 -1.99 -12.30 -16.22
CA LYS A 4 -2.10 -12.46 -17.68
C LYS A 4 -3.54 -12.42 -18.20
N ASP A 5 -4.52 -12.70 -17.33
CA ASP A 5 -5.95 -12.74 -17.66
C ASP A 5 -6.64 -11.39 -17.41
N CYS A 6 -5.89 -10.37 -16.95
CA CYS A 6 -6.43 -9.03 -16.71
C CYS A 6 -6.71 -8.32 -18.04
N VAL A 7 -7.93 -7.79 -18.21
CA VAL A 7 -8.34 -6.99 -19.40
C VAL A 7 -7.48 -5.74 -19.62
N TYR A 8 -6.71 -5.32 -18.60
CA TYR A 8 -5.78 -4.20 -18.65
C TYR A 8 -4.32 -4.63 -18.85
N TYR A 9 -4.04 -5.92 -19.11
CA TYR A 9 -2.68 -6.45 -19.17
C TYR A 9 -1.78 -5.67 -20.13
N GLU A 10 -2.23 -5.39 -21.36
CA GLU A 10 -1.46 -4.62 -22.35
C GLU A 10 -1.26 -3.15 -21.96
N ALA A 11 -2.28 -2.52 -21.35
CA ALA A 11 -2.14 -1.17 -20.83
C ALA A 11 -1.08 -1.10 -19.71
N CYS A 12 -1.13 -2.06 -18.78
CA CYS A 12 -0.16 -2.20 -17.70
C CYS A 12 1.26 -2.53 -18.23
N VAL A 13 1.40 -3.33 -19.31
CA VAL A 13 2.70 -3.57 -19.98
C VAL A 13 3.27 -2.31 -20.61
N ASN A 14 2.44 -1.53 -21.29
CA ASN A 14 2.86 -0.27 -21.90
C ASN A 14 3.23 0.81 -20.87
N LEU A 15 2.67 0.76 -19.65
CA LEU A 15 3.06 1.65 -18.54
C LEU A 15 4.43 1.29 -17.95
N MET A 16 4.78 -0.01 -17.92
CA MET A 16 6.10 -0.46 -17.46
C MET A 16 7.23 -0.09 -18.43
N THR A 17 6.92 0.13 -19.72
CA THR A 17 7.91 0.44 -20.75
C THR A 17 8.07 1.94 -21.05
N ASP A 18 7.15 2.81 -20.59
CA ASP A 18 7.25 4.28 -20.73
C ASP A 18 6.81 5.03 -19.44
N PRO A 19 7.75 5.40 -18.56
CA PRO A 19 7.48 6.08 -17.29
C PRO A 19 6.80 7.45 -17.44
N LYS A 20 6.96 8.15 -18.57
CA LYS A 20 6.38 9.48 -18.79
C LYS A 20 4.85 9.45 -18.91
N ARG A 21 4.28 8.27 -19.14
CA ARG A 21 2.83 8.09 -19.27
C ARG A 21 2.09 8.05 -17.92
N ILE A 22 2.79 7.69 -16.85
CA ILE A 22 2.24 7.66 -15.48
C ILE A 22 1.84 9.07 -15.03
N GLU A 23 2.65 10.09 -15.32
CA GLU A 23 2.34 11.50 -15.03
C GLU A 23 1.12 12.03 -15.81
N SER A 24 0.86 11.47 -16.99
CA SER A 24 -0.28 11.85 -17.84
C SER A 24 -1.59 11.11 -17.52
N MET A 25 -1.53 10.07 -16.67
CA MET A 25 -2.69 9.30 -16.24
C MET A 25 -3.43 10.09 -15.15
N SER A 26 -4.35 10.97 -15.57
CA SER A 26 -5.39 11.45 -14.68
C SER A 26 -6.04 10.25 -13.99
N TYR A 27 -6.28 10.35 -12.67
CA TYR A 27 -6.92 9.39 -11.74
C TYR A 27 -8.32 8.84 -12.18
N GLY A 28 -8.64 8.80 -13.47
CA GLY A 28 -9.95 8.50 -14.02
C GLY A 28 -10.23 7.02 -14.31
N ASN A 29 -9.27 6.10 -14.16
CA ASN A 29 -9.56 4.66 -14.27
C ASN A 29 -8.84 3.85 -13.19
N SER A 30 -9.48 3.77 -12.01
CA SER A 30 -8.97 3.12 -10.80
C SER A 30 -8.48 1.69 -11.03
N GLU A 31 -9.15 0.93 -11.91
CA GLU A 31 -8.80 -0.48 -12.18
C GLU A 31 -7.46 -0.64 -12.89
N THR A 32 -7.10 0.29 -13.78
CA THR A 32 -5.80 0.25 -14.49
C THR A 32 -4.62 0.51 -13.56
N TRP A 33 -4.80 1.41 -12.60
CA TRP A 33 -3.77 1.79 -11.62
C TRP A 33 -3.55 0.66 -10.59
N LEU A 34 -4.62 0.01 -10.14
CA LEU A 34 -4.58 -1.20 -9.31
C LEU A 34 -3.79 -2.31 -10.01
N CYS A 35 -4.11 -2.63 -11.27
CA CYS A 35 -3.36 -3.61 -12.07
C CYS A 35 -1.86 -3.29 -12.20
N PHE A 36 -1.50 -2.03 -12.39
CA PHE A 36 -0.10 -1.63 -12.52
C PHE A 36 0.66 -1.83 -11.20
N LYS A 37 0.11 -1.35 -10.10
CA LYS A 37 0.69 -1.45 -8.76
C LYS A 37 0.92 -2.91 -8.35
N ASP A 38 -0.09 -3.77 -8.52
CA ASP A 38 -0.01 -5.17 -8.13
C ASP A 38 1.06 -5.94 -8.93
N LYS A 39 1.28 -5.56 -10.20
CA LYS A 39 2.38 -6.13 -11.00
C LYS A 39 3.75 -5.80 -10.39
N ILE A 40 3.98 -4.53 -10.07
CA ILE A 40 5.26 -4.09 -9.48
C ILE A 40 5.50 -4.79 -8.14
N TYR A 41 4.46 -4.95 -7.33
CA TYR A 41 4.53 -5.65 -6.04
C TYR A 41 4.82 -7.14 -6.21
N CYS A 42 4.16 -7.81 -7.15
CA CYS A 42 4.46 -9.20 -7.48
C CYS A 42 5.91 -9.36 -7.98
N GLU A 43 6.39 -8.45 -8.82
CA GLU A 43 7.79 -8.47 -9.29
C GLU A 43 8.77 -8.28 -8.13
N ALA A 44 8.47 -7.38 -7.20
CA ALA A 44 9.28 -7.19 -6.00
C ALA A 44 9.36 -8.47 -5.15
N LEU A 45 8.21 -9.07 -4.85
CA LEU A 45 8.12 -10.33 -4.10
C LEU A 45 8.87 -11.47 -4.81
N ASN A 46 8.76 -11.57 -6.14
CA ASN A 46 9.46 -12.58 -6.93
C ASN A 46 10.98 -12.36 -6.96
N LYS A 47 11.43 -11.10 -7.00
CA LYS A 47 12.85 -10.75 -7.11
C LYS A 47 13.59 -10.92 -5.79
N TRP A 48 13.00 -10.49 -4.69
CA TRP A 48 13.67 -10.43 -3.38
C TRP A 48 13.21 -11.51 -2.41
N GLY A 49 12.05 -12.12 -2.63
CA GLY A 49 11.51 -13.19 -1.81
C GLY A 49 10.68 -12.70 -0.62
N ALA A 50 9.83 -13.60 -0.12
CA ALA A 50 8.87 -13.33 0.96
C ALA A 50 9.53 -12.91 2.28
N GLU A 51 10.63 -13.58 2.67
CA GLU A 51 11.32 -13.31 3.93
C GLU A 51 11.97 -11.92 3.92
N ALA A 52 12.64 -11.56 2.83
CA ALA A 52 13.27 -10.25 2.69
C ALA A 52 12.22 -9.13 2.69
N GLN A 53 11.13 -9.28 1.96
CA GLN A 53 10.04 -8.29 1.94
C GLN A 53 9.33 -8.19 3.30
N THR A 54 9.22 -9.29 4.06
CA THR A 54 8.71 -9.25 5.44
C THR A 54 9.62 -8.43 6.35
N LEU A 55 10.95 -8.57 6.21
CA LEU A 55 11.91 -7.75 6.96
C LEU A 55 11.82 -6.27 6.58
N MET A 56 11.63 -5.96 5.29
CA MET A 56 11.41 -4.57 4.84
C MET A 56 10.21 -3.93 5.53
N VAL A 57 9.09 -4.64 5.70
CA VAL A 57 7.93 -4.13 6.43
C VAL A 57 8.31 -3.68 7.86
N PHE A 58 9.19 -4.41 8.54
CA PHE A 58 9.64 -4.04 9.88
C PHE A 58 10.54 -2.81 9.89
N GLU A 59 11.35 -2.64 8.84
CA GLU A 59 12.17 -1.46 8.64
C GLU A 59 11.29 -0.22 8.45
N GLU A 60 10.38 -0.23 7.48
CA GLU A 60 9.48 0.91 7.20
C GLU A 60 8.59 1.26 8.41
N MET A 61 8.10 0.26 9.14
CA MET A 61 7.35 0.50 10.38
C MET A 61 8.19 1.18 11.46
N SER A 62 9.48 0.84 11.55
CA SER A 62 10.41 1.44 12.50
C SER A 62 10.77 2.88 12.10
N GLU A 63 10.88 3.14 10.80
CA GLU A 63 11.13 4.45 10.22
C GLU A 63 9.95 5.41 10.47
N LEU A 64 8.72 4.94 10.21
CA LEU A 64 7.49 5.66 10.55
C LEU A 64 7.40 5.93 12.06
N GLN A 65 7.70 4.94 12.90
CA GLN A 65 7.74 5.13 14.35
C GLN A 65 8.74 6.22 14.75
N LYS A 66 9.94 6.24 14.14
CA LYS A 66 10.98 7.25 14.35
C LYS A 66 10.48 8.65 14.01
N GLU A 67 9.83 8.85 12.86
CA GLU A 67 9.32 10.18 12.48
C GLU A 67 8.14 10.64 13.33
N LEU A 68 7.23 9.75 13.71
CA LEU A 68 6.15 10.07 14.66
C LEU A 68 6.70 10.48 16.04
N CYS A 69 7.76 9.81 16.51
CA CYS A 69 8.43 10.16 17.77
C CYS A 69 9.14 11.52 17.71
N LYS A 70 9.65 11.93 16.55
CA LYS A 70 10.22 13.27 16.35
C LYS A 70 9.10 14.32 16.35
N HIS A 71 7.99 14.04 15.67
CA HIS A 71 6.83 14.93 15.62
C HIS A 71 6.25 15.18 17.01
N ALA A 72 6.07 14.12 17.81
CA ALA A 72 5.57 14.21 19.17
C ALA A 72 6.46 15.07 20.10
N ARG A 73 7.73 15.28 19.75
CA ARG A 73 8.68 16.17 20.46
C ARG A 73 8.70 17.60 19.90
N GLY A 74 7.73 17.95 19.05
CA GLY A 74 7.57 19.28 18.49
C GLY A 74 8.36 19.53 17.20
N LYS A 75 8.89 18.49 16.55
CA LYS A 75 9.54 18.65 15.23
C LYS A 75 8.48 18.89 14.15
N ASP A 76 8.75 19.86 13.28
CA ASP A 76 8.01 20.01 12.03
C ASP A 76 8.62 19.09 10.96
N ASN A 77 8.05 17.90 10.80
CA ASN A 77 8.51 16.85 9.90
C ASN A 77 7.35 16.16 9.17
N ARG A 78 6.30 16.92 8.83
CA ARG A 78 5.08 16.39 8.20
C ARG A 78 5.35 15.68 6.87
N GLU A 79 6.26 16.20 6.05
CA GLU A 79 6.64 15.59 4.77
C GLU A 79 7.29 14.22 4.98
N ALA A 80 8.22 14.11 5.93
CA ALA A 80 8.83 12.84 6.30
C ALA A 80 7.78 11.85 6.83
N ILE A 81 6.82 12.27 7.66
CA ILE A 81 5.74 11.37 8.09
C ILE A 81 4.91 10.87 6.90
N ALA A 82 4.64 11.72 5.92
CA ALA A 82 3.86 11.34 4.74
C ALA A 82 4.61 10.32 3.87
N GLU A 83 5.92 10.48 3.68
CA GLU A 83 6.81 9.54 3.00
C GLU A 83 6.76 8.17 3.69
N GLU A 84 7.03 8.14 5.00
CA GLU A 84 7.09 6.89 5.77
C GLU A 84 5.71 6.18 5.87
N ILE A 85 4.61 6.93 5.84
CA ILE A 85 3.26 6.36 5.73
C ILE A 85 3.08 5.68 4.37
N ALA A 86 3.54 6.32 3.28
CA ALA A 86 3.44 5.75 1.94
C ALA A 86 4.26 4.46 1.84
N ASP A 87 5.48 4.44 2.39
CA ASP A 87 6.34 3.26 2.37
C ASP A 87 5.72 2.10 3.16
N VAL A 88 5.19 2.36 4.35
CA VAL A 88 4.44 1.35 5.13
C VAL A 88 3.20 0.86 4.37
N GLN A 89 2.46 1.74 3.70
CA GLN A 89 1.29 1.33 2.90
C GLN A 89 1.68 0.40 1.75
N ILE A 90 2.74 0.73 1.01
CA ILE A 90 3.27 -0.11 -0.08
C ILE A 90 3.66 -1.49 0.47
N MET A 91 4.38 -1.53 1.59
CA MET A 91 4.79 -2.79 2.23
C MET A 91 3.58 -3.62 2.70
N LEU A 92 2.56 -3.00 3.29
CA LEU A 92 1.34 -3.70 3.72
C LEU A 92 0.56 -4.28 2.54
N GLU A 93 0.47 -3.56 1.43
CA GLU A 93 -0.18 -4.05 0.21
C GLU A 93 0.58 -5.23 -0.39
N GLN A 94 1.92 -5.21 -0.39
CA GLN A 94 2.71 -6.39 -0.76
C GLN A 94 2.44 -7.59 0.16
N MET A 95 2.26 -7.38 1.47
CA MET A 95 1.91 -8.46 2.40
C MET A 95 0.49 -9.01 2.16
N MET A 96 -0.45 -8.16 1.77
CA MET A 96 -1.81 -8.59 1.40
C MET A 96 -1.78 -9.52 0.18
N ILE A 97 -0.96 -9.19 -0.82
CA ILE A 97 -0.73 -10.04 -2.01
C ILE A 97 -0.02 -11.33 -1.61
N LEU A 98 1.07 -11.25 -0.84
CA LEU A 98 1.87 -12.40 -0.41
C LEU A 98 1.05 -13.44 0.36
N HIS A 99 0.08 -12.98 1.17
CA HIS A 99 -0.78 -13.83 1.98
C HIS A 99 -2.18 -14.08 1.39
N ASP A 100 -2.46 -13.57 0.19
CA ASP A 100 -3.77 -13.69 -0.48
C ASP A 100 -4.94 -13.33 0.44
N CYS A 101 -4.84 -12.19 1.15
CA CYS A 101 -5.76 -11.84 2.25
C CYS A 101 -6.39 -10.45 2.14
N GLU A 102 -6.40 -9.84 0.97
CA GLU A 102 -6.96 -8.49 0.75
C GLU A 102 -8.42 -8.36 1.19
N ASP A 103 -9.29 -9.27 0.73
CA ASP A 103 -10.71 -9.29 1.12
C ASP A 103 -10.90 -9.43 2.64
N LEU A 104 -10.05 -10.24 3.28
CA LEU A 104 -10.10 -10.45 4.73
C LEU A 104 -9.70 -9.16 5.48
N VAL A 105 -8.70 -8.44 4.98
CA VAL A 105 -8.27 -7.15 5.54
C VAL A 105 -9.39 -6.12 5.46
N GLU A 106 -10.10 -6.01 4.33
CA GLU A 106 -11.22 -5.07 4.18
C GLU A 106 -12.38 -5.40 5.14
N VAL A 107 -12.73 -6.68 5.29
CA VAL A 107 -13.71 -7.12 6.29
C VAL A 107 -13.27 -6.74 7.71
N GLN A 108 -11.98 -6.89 8.03
CA GLN A 108 -11.45 -6.52 9.34
C GLN A 108 -11.46 -5.01 9.56
N LYS A 109 -11.11 -4.20 8.54
CA LYS A 109 -11.21 -2.74 8.59
C LYS A 109 -12.65 -2.31 8.88
N PHE A 110 -13.63 -2.81 8.13
CA PHE A 110 -15.05 -2.53 8.35
C PHE A 110 -15.50 -2.87 9.77
N LYS A 111 -15.16 -4.07 10.26
CA LYS A 111 -15.51 -4.49 11.64
C LYS A 111 -14.89 -3.58 12.69
N LYS A 112 -13.63 -3.14 12.49
CA LYS A 112 -12.90 -2.28 13.44
C LYS A 112 -13.45 -0.85 13.43
N THR A 113 -13.70 -0.27 12.25
CA THR A 113 -14.27 1.09 12.12
C THR A 113 -15.69 1.15 12.65
N HIS A 114 -16.51 0.12 12.42
CA HIS A 114 -17.84 0.02 13.00
C HIS A 114 -17.80 -0.03 14.53
N ARG A 115 -16.89 -0.83 15.12
CA ARG A 115 -16.69 -0.83 16.58
C ARG A 115 -16.23 0.52 17.12
N LEU A 116 -15.36 1.23 16.41
CA LEU A 116 -14.91 2.56 16.81
C LEU A 116 -16.07 3.56 16.79
N LYS A 117 -16.91 3.53 15.74
CA LYS A 117 -18.11 4.36 15.65
C LYS A 117 -19.04 4.16 16.86
N ILE A 118 -19.31 2.90 17.22
CA ILE A 118 -20.14 2.58 18.40
C ILE A 118 -19.56 3.17 19.69
N ARG A 119 -18.23 3.12 19.89
CA ARG A 119 -17.58 3.71 21.08
C ARG A 119 -17.75 5.23 21.12
N LEU A 120 -17.56 5.89 19.98
CA LEU A 120 -17.76 7.34 19.87
C LEU A 120 -19.21 7.77 20.13
N GLU A 121 -20.19 6.91 19.82
CA GLU A 121 -21.61 7.14 20.13
C GLU A 121 -21.98 6.85 21.60
N GLN A 122 -21.09 6.18 22.35
CA GLN A 122 -21.28 5.83 23.76
C GLN A 122 -20.47 6.71 24.72
N GLU A 123 -19.51 7.48 24.20
CA GLU A 123 -18.76 8.50 24.93
C GLU A 123 -19.54 9.83 24.84
N ASP A 124 -20.44 10.06 25.80
CA ASP A 124 -21.03 11.38 26.12
C ASP A 124 -20.03 12.27 26.88
#